data_AF-X1AHW1-F1
#
_entry.id   AF-X1AHW1-F1
#
_cell.length_a   1.000
_cell.length_b   1.000
_cell.length_c   1.000
_cell.angle_alpha   90.00
_cell.angle_beta   90.00
_cell.angle_gamma   90.00
#
_symmetry.space_group_name_H-M   'P 1'
#
loop_
_entity.id
_entity.type
_entity.pdbx_description
1 polymer ?
#
loop_
_entity_poly.entity_id
_entity_poly.type
_entity_poly.pdbx_seq_one_letter_code
_entity_poly.pdbx_strand_id
1 'polypeptide(L)'
;LPPPPSVGAEPVKKIDSIRKGNMVLKLLSPTDSVKDRLAAYYYWNDKQSLDQAISICGDNSIDLKEVERWLKNEGMENKFEIFKRHLKR
;
A
#
# COMPACT_ATOMS: atom_id res chain seq x y z
N LEU A 1 -25.61 -1.99 -3.07
CA LEU A 1 -24.28 -1.67 -3.66
C LEU A 1 -23.24 -2.38 -2.81
N PRO A 2 -22.26 -3.08 -3.39
CA PRO A 2 -21.16 -3.64 -2.61
C PRO A 2 -20.38 -2.50 -1.94
N PRO A 3 -19.83 -2.71 -0.73
CA PRO A 3 -19.01 -1.72 -0.06
C PRO A 3 -17.75 -1.42 -0.90
N PRO A 4 -17.22 -0.18 -0.84
CA PRO A 4 -15.98 0.16 -1.53
C PRO A 4 -14.83 -0.74 -1.04
N PRO A 5 -13.88 -1.10 -1.91
CA PRO A 5 -12.70 -1.86 -1.50
C PRO A 5 -11.92 -1.08 -0.43
N SER A 6 -11.36 -1.82 0.52
CA SER A 6 -10.55 -1.29 1.63
C SER A 6 -9.12 -1.80 1.53
N VAL A 7 -8.19 -1.03 2.08
CA VAL A 7 -6.80 -1.43 2.28
C VAL A 7 -6.52 -1.34 3.78
N GLY A 8 -6.34 -2.49 4.43
CA GLY A 8 -6.37 -2.57 5.90
C GLY A 8 -7.73 -2.15 6.47
N ALA A 9 -7.73 -1.26 7.46
CA ALA A 9 -8.96 -0.74 8.06
C ALA A 9 -9.53 0.52 7.37
N GLU A 10 -8.82 1.10 6.39
CA GLU A 10 -9.27 2.30 5.68
C GLU A 10 -9.92 1.98 4.32
N PRO A 11 -11.06 2.61 3.97
CA PRO A 11 -11.63 2.51 2.64
C PRO A 11 -10.73 3.22 1.59
N VAL A 12 -10.60 2.63 0.41
CA VAL A 12 -9.78 3.18 -0.69
C VAL A 12 -10.36 4.52 -1.15
N LYS A 13 -9.58 5.59 -1.00
CA LYS A 13 -10.01 6.98 -1.31
C LYS A 13 -9.89 7.34 -2.79
N LYS A 14 -8.98 6.69 -3.53
CA LYS A 14 -8.71 7.00 -4.94
C LYS A 14 -8.53 5.71 -5.73
N ILE A 15 -9.28 5.60 -6.82
CA ILE A 15 -9.19 4.45 -7.72
C ILE A 15 -8.62 4.96 -9.04
N ASP A 16 -7.43 4.49 -9.39
CA ASP A 16 -6.83 4.78 -10.70
C ASP A 16 -7.46 3.88 -11.76
N SER A 17 -7.44 4.32 -13.01
CA SER A 17 -8.02 3.51 -14.09
C SER A 17 -7.22 3.51 -15.37
N ILE A 18 -7.05 2.32 -15.94
CA ILE A 18 -6.45 2.10 -17.26
C ILE A 18 -7.57 1.70 -18.21
N ARG A 19 -7.69 2.40 -19.34
CA ARG A 19 -8.69 2.08 -20.36
C ARG A 19 -8.03 1.36 -21.54
N LYS A 20 -8.55 0.18 -21.89
CA LYS A 20 -8.17 -0.56 -23.11
C LYS A 20 -9.42 -0.86 -23.92
N GLY A 21 -9.64 -0.11 -25.00
CA GLY A 21 -10.89 -0.17 -25.78
C GLY A 21 -12.12 0.19 -24.91
N ASN A 22 -13.08 -0.73 -24.81
CA ASN A 22 -14.29 -0.56 -24.00
C ASN A 22 -14.14 -1.01 -22.54
N MET A 23 -12.97 -1.50 -22.14
CA MET A 23 -12.72 -1.99 -20.77
C MET A 23 -12.03 -0.92 -19.93
N VAL A 24 -12.52 -0.72 -18.69
CA VAL A 24 -11.91 0.15 -17.68
C VAL A 24 -11.40 -0.74 -16.54
N LEU A 25 -10.09 -0.86 -16.41
CA LEU A 25 -9.45 -1.54 -15.29
C LEU A 25 -9.29 -0.54 -14.14
N LYS A 26 -9.82 -0.85 -12.96
CA LYS A 26 -9.65 -0.05 -11.74
C LYS A 26 -8.47 -0.62 -10.95
N LEU A 27 -7.42 0.17 -10.76
CA LEU A 27 -6.23 -0.20 -10.02
C LEU A 27 -6.13 0.60 -8.73
N LEU A 28 -5.57 -0.04 -7.71
CA LEU A 28 -5.11 0.68 -6.53
C LEU A 28 -4.01 1.64 -6.97
N SER A 29 -3.96 2.81 -6.34
CA SER A 29 -2.81 3.69 -6.49
C SER A 29 -1.55 2.94 -6.03
N PRO A 30 -0.35 3.31 -6.52
CA PRO A 30 0.89 2.74 -6.02
C PRO A 30 1.02 2.86 -4.49
N THR A 31 0.59 3.98 -3.92
CA THR A 31 0.55 4.22 -2.47
C THR A 31 -0.38 3.23 -1.75
N ASP A 32 -1.57 3.00 -2.28
CA ASP A 32 -2.52 2.06 -1.67
C ASP A 32 -2.07 0.60 -1.85
N SER A 33 -1.37 0.30 -2.94
CA SER A 33 -0.73 -1.01 -3.14
C SER A 33 0.37 -1.26 -2.11
N VAL A 34 1.18 -0.24 -1.77
CA VAL A 34 2.18 -0.34 -0.70
C VAL A 34 1.53 -0.57 0.65
N LYS A 35 0.45 0.16 0.97
CA LYS A 35 -0.30 -0.03 2.23
C LYS A 35 -0.83 -1.47 2.34
N ASP A 36 -1.39 -2.02 1.27
CA ASP A 36 -1.92 -3.40 1.24
C ASP A 36 -0.83 -4.44 1.52
N ARG A 37 0.31 -4.31 0.84
CA ARG A 37 1.48 -5.18 1.06
C ARG A 37 2.05 -5.05 2.47
N LEU A 38 2.10 -3.84 3.02
CA LEU A 38 2.52 -3.63 4.40
C LEU A 38 1.52 -4.21 5.40
N ALA A 39 0.21 -4.15 5.14
CA ALA A 39 -0.79 -4.80 5.97
C ALA A 39 -0.54 -6.32 6.04
N ALA A 40 -0.35 -6.98 4.89
CA ALA A 40 -0.07 -8.41 4.83
C ALA A 40 1.20 -8.79 5.63
N TYR A 41 2.28 -8.02 5.47
CA TYR A 41 3.49 -8.22 6.27
C TYR A 41 3.23 -8.03 7.78
N TYR A 42 2.44 -7.02 8.17
CA TYR A 42 2.25 -6.70 9.57
C TYR A 42 1.27 -7.63 10.30
N TYR A 43 0.24 -8.15 9.63
CA TYR A 43 -0.70 -9.11 10.24
C TYR A 43 -0.23 -10.56 10.15
N TRP A 44 0.48 -10.93 9.08
CA TRP A 44 0.84 -12.33 8.82
C TRP A 44 2.35 -12.59 8.83
N ASN A 45 3.17 -11.58 9.14
CA ASN A 45 4.63 -11.66 9.10
C ASN A 45 5.16 -12.09 7.71
N ASP A 46 4.41 -11.79 6.65
CA ASP A 46 4.72 -12.16 5.28
C ASP A 46 5.85 -11.28 4.72
N LYS A 47 7.08 -11.80 4.78
CA LYS A 47 8.27 -11.11 4.29
C LYS A 47 8.22 -10.86 2.78
N GLN A 48 7.54 -11.71 2.01
CA GLN A 48 7.43 -11.52 0.57
C GLN A 48 6.63 -10.25 0.25
N SER A 49 5.60 -9.96 1.04
CA SER A 49 4.84 -8.72 0.91
C SER A 49 5.68 -7.48 1.25
N LEU A 50 6.62 -7.58 2.21
CA LEU A 50 7.57 -6.49 2.47
C LEU A 50 8.46 -6.21 1.26
N ASP A 51 9.03 -7.25 0.66
CA ASP A 51 9.89 -7.13 -0.54
C ASP A 51 9.12 -6.51 -1.72
N GLN A 52 7.86 -6.92 -1.91
CA GLN A 52 6.99 -6.33 -2.93
C GLN A 52 6.68 -4.85 -2.65
N ALA A 53 6.43 -4.47 -1.39
CA ALA A 53 6.21 -3.07 -1.03
C ALA A 53 7.44 -2.21 -1.38
N ILE A 54 8.65 -2.72 -1.10
CA ILE A 54 9.91 -2.05 -1.43
C ILE A 54 10.08 -1.93 -2.95
N SER A 55 9.81 -2.99 -3.71
CA SER A 55 9.88 -2.96 -5.18
C SER A 55 8.93 -1.92 -5.77
N ILE A 56 7.68 -1.84 -5.27
CA ILE A 56 6.71 -0.84 -5.73
C ILE A 56 7.20 0.58 -5.44
N CYS A 57 7.84 0.81 -4.30
CA CYS A 57 8.47 2.08 -3.96
C CYS A 57 9.65 2.45 -4.87
N GLY A 58 10.39 1.47 -5.38
CA GLY A 58 11.49 1.71 -6.32
C GLY A 58 11.01 2.12 -7.71
N ASP A 59 9.90 1.52 -8.18
CA ASP A 59 9.40 1.72 -9.55
C ASP A 59 8.36 2.84 -9.68
N ASN A 60 7.82 3.36 -8.57
CA ASN A 60 6.72 4.32 -8.58
C ASN A 60 6.93 5.48 -7.59
N SER A 61 6.33 6.63 -7.89
CA SER A 61 6.25 7.74 -6.94
C SER A 61 5.20 7.42 -5.86
N ILE A 62 5.67 7.22 -4.63
CA ILE A 62 4.84 6.87 -3.47
C ILE A 62 4.74 8.04 -2.50
N ASP A 63 3.54 8.29 -1.99
CA ASP A 63 3.36 9.22 -0.87
C ASP A 63 3.71 8.55 0.45
N LEU A 64 4.99 8.60 0.82
CA LEU A 64 5.48 8.03 2.08
C LEU A 64 4.89 8.71 3.32
N LYS A 65 4.47 9.98 3.23
CA LYS A 65 3.80 10.68 4.35
C LYS A 65 2.41 10.10 4.59
N GLU A 66 1.70 9.80 3.51
CA GLU A 66 0.41 9.12 3.57
C GLU A 66 0.53 7.69 4.14
N VAL A 67 1.57 6.95 3.76
CA VAL A 67 1.86 5.62 4.32
C VAL A 67 2.18 5.72 5.83
N GLU A 68 3.01 6.69 6.24
CA GLU A 68 3.33 6.92 7.65
C GLU A 68 2.09 7.29 8.47
N ARG A 69 1.22 8.17 7.95
CA ARG A 69 -0.05 8.53 8.60
C ARG A 69 -0.93 7.30 8.77
N TRP A 70 -1.10 6.51 7.71
CA TRP A 70 -1.92 5.31 7.74
C TRP A 70 -1.39 4.30 8.76
N LEU A 71 -0.08 4.09 8.84
CA LEU A 71 0.52 3.16 9.80
C LEU A 71 0.38 3.60 11.26
N LYS A 72 0.39 4.91 11.52
CA LYS A 72 0.08 5.46 12.85
C LYS A 72 -1.36 5.17 13.25
N ASN A 73 -2.32 5.31 12.32
CA ASN A 73 -3.72 4.96 12.57
C ASN A 73 -3.90 3.45 12.84
N GLU A 74 -3.15 2.59 12.15
CA GLU A 74 -3.17 1.13 12.37
C GLU A 74 -2.42 0.68 13.64
N GLY A 75 -1.73 1.60 14.34
CA GLY A 75 -0.93 1.28 15.53
C GLY A 75 0.36 0.49 15.23
N MET A 76 0.84 0.53 13.98
CA MET A 76 1.99 -0.26 13.49
C MET A 76 3.27 0.57 13.33
N GLU A 77 3.38 1.69 14.04
CA GLU A 77 4.50 2.65 13.93
C GLU A 77 5.88 2.00 14.11
N ASN A 78 6.02 1.06 15.05
CA ASN A 78 7.29 0.34 15.28
C ASN A 78 7.78 -0.43 14.05
N LYS A 79 6.86 -0.95 13.22
CA LYS A 79 7.21 -1.73 12.03
C LYS A 79 7.51 -0.83 10.83
N PHE A 80 7.03 0.42 10.83
CA PHE A 80 7.36 1.40 9.80
C PHE A 80 8.86 1.73 9.76
N GLU A 81 9.52 1.76 10.92
CA GLU A 81 10.97 1.98 10.99
C GLU A 81 11.78 0.83 10.36
N ILE A 82 11.24 -0.40 10.39
CA ILE A 82 11.83 -1.54 9.67
C ILE A 82 11.72 -1.30 8.16
N PHE A 83 10.55 -0.91 7.69
CA PHE A 83 10.32 -0.59 6.29
C PHE A 83 11.20 0.57 5.79
N LYS A 84 11.27 1.70 6.51
CA LYS A 84 12.16 2.84 6.20
C LYS A 84 13.63 2.41 6.08
N ARG A 85 14.09 1.48 6.90
CA ARG A 85 15.47 0.99 6.86
C ARG A 85 15.76 0.21 5.58
N HIS A 86 14.80 -0.53 5.07
CA HIS A 86 14.94 -1.26 3.80
C HIS A 86 14.89 -0.32 2.60
N LEU A 87 14.16 0.80 2.67
CA LEU A 87 14.14 1.81 1.61
C LEU A 87 15.42 2.66 1.49
N LYS A 88 16.23 2.73 2.55
CA LYS A 88 17.50 3.50 2.56
C LYS A 88 18.70 2.72 2.03
N ARG A 89 18.50 1.48 1.60
CA ARG A 89 19.53 0.61 1.02
C ARG A 89 19.58 0.81 -0.49
#